data_AF-A0A2G9Z6L7-F1
#
_entry.id   AF-A0A2G9Z6L7-F1
#
_cell.length_a   1.000
_cell.length_b   1.000
_cell.length_c   1.000
_cell.angle_alpha   90.00
_cell.angle_beta   90.00
_cell.angle_gamma   90.00
#
_symmetry.space_group_name_H-M   'P 1'
#
loop_
_entity.id
_entity.type
_entity.pdbx_description
1 polymer ?
#
loop_
_entity_poly.entity_id
_entity_poly.type
_entity_poly.pdbx_seq_one_letter_code
_entity_poly.pdbx_strand_id
1 'polypeptide(L)' 'MARLPKKSLERIISIKEKIKQIQNLLKEKRSFNFSELTGNINNRTEIIVSFLGLLELAKQREIILEQVSVFGEIEVRKF' A
#
# COMPACT_ATOMS: atom_id res chain seq x y z
N MET A 1 -10.08 -0.92 -29.09
CA MET A 1 -9.81 -0.13 -27.87
C MET A 1 -10.61 -0.73 -26.73
N ALA A 2 -9.98 -1.51 -25.83
CA ALA A 2 -10.70 -2.17 -24.74
C ALA A 2 -11.22 -1.11 -23.74
N ARG A 3 -12.53 -1.03 -23.56
CA ARG A 3 -13.12 -0.20 -22.49
C ARG A 3 -12.74 -0.82 -21.16
N LEU A 4 -11.86 -0.15 -20.41
CA LEU A 4 -11.56 -0.52 -19.03
C LEU A 4 -12.87 -0.51 -18.22
N PRO A 5 -13.23 -1.60 -17.53
CA PRO A 5 -14.41 -1.61 -16.67
C PRO A 5 -14.31 -0.51 -15.61
N LYS A 6 -15.36 0.27 -15.38
CA LYS A 6 -15.38 1.42 -14.44
C LYS A 6 -14.78 1.07 -13.07
N LYS A 7 -15.09 -0.11 -12.52
CA LYS A 7 -14.53 -0.63 -11.25
C LYS A 7 -13.02 -0.86 -11.26
N SER A 8 -12.44 -1.17 -12.41
CA SER A 8 -10.99 -1.33 -12.56
C SER A 8 -10.29 0.03 -12.57
N LEU A 9 -10.91 1.03 -13.22
CA LEU A 9 -10.40 2.41 -13.19
C LEU A 9 -10.44 3.00 -11.77
N GLU A 10 -11.55 2.82 -11.06
CA GLU A 10 -11.69 3.25 -9.65
C GLU A 10 -10.60 2.63 -8.77
N ARG A 11 -10.33 1.32 -8.92
CA ARG A 11 -9.24 0.65 -8.19
C ARG A 11 -7.86 1.24 -8.49
N ILE A 12 -7.56 1.54 -9.76
CA ILE A 12 -6.27 2.14 -10.14
C ILE A 12 -6.10 3.52 -9.47
N ILE A 13 -7.16 4.31 -9.41
CA ILE A 13 -7.14 5.62 -8.73
C ILE A 13 -6.87 5.42 -7.24
N SER A 14 -7.58 4.49 -6.59
CA SER A 14 -7.38 4.21 -5.17
C SER A 14 -5.98 3.68 -4.83
N ILE A 15 -5.38 2.88 -5.72
CA ILE A 15 -3.98 2.45 -5.55
C ILE A 15 -3.03 3.65 -5.55
N LYS A 16 -3.19 4.58 -6.51
CA LYS A 16 -2.36 5.80 -6.58
C LYS A 16 -2.50 6.67 -5.34
N GLU A 17 -3.71 6.78 -4.79
CA GLU A 17 -3.97 7.50 -3.54
C GLU A 17 -3.25 6.85 -2.36
N LYS A 18 -3.31 5.52 -2.24
CA LYS A 18 -2.60 4.78 -1.18
C LYS A 18 -1.08 4.88 -1.32
N ILE A 19 -0.55 4.83 -2.53
CA ILE A 19 0.89 5.07 -2.80
C ILE A 19 1.31 6.45 -2.27
N LYS A 20 0.54 7.51 -2.58
CA LYS A 20 0.84 8.86 -2.09
C LYS A 20 0.80 8.95 -0.56
N GLN A 21 -0.14 8.24 0.07
CA GLN A 21 -0.25 8.15 1.52
C GLN A 21 1.01 7.50 2.15
N ILE A 22 1.44 6.37 1.60
CA ILE A 22 2.66 5.64 2.02
C ILE A 22 3.89 6.52 1.87
N GLN A 23 4.05 7.18 0.72
CA GLN A 23 5.19 8.08 0.47
C GLN A 23 5.21 9.27 1.44
N ASN A 24 4.05 9.81 1.83
CA ASN A 24 3.99 10.88 2.82
C ASN A 24 4.38 10.39 4.22
N LEU A 25 3.90 9.21 4.64
CA LEU A 25 4.32 8.60 5.91
C LEU A 25 5.84 8.40 5.95
N LEU A 26 6.45 7.96 4.85
CA LEU A 26 7.91 7.76 4.76
C LEU A 26 8.72 9.07 4.66
N LYS A 27 8.08 10.23 4.48
CA LYS A 27 8.74 11.52 4.64
C LYS A 27 8.81 11.95 6.10
N GLU A 28 7.82 11.55 6.90
CA GLU A 28 7.71 11.91 8.31
C GLU A 28 8.40 10.89 9.23
N LYS A 29 8.37 9.61 8.85
CA LYS A 29 8.92 8.49 9.62
C LYS A 29 9.95 7.72 8.81
N ARG A 30 10.95 7.17 9.51
CA ARG A 30 11.98 6.29 8.90
C ARG A 30 11.40 4.93 8.50
N SER A 31 10.45 4.42 9.27
CA SER A 31 9.68 3.21 9.02
C SER A 31 8.30 3.31 9.65
N PHE A 32 7.39 2.44 9.22
CA PHE A 32 6.07 2.27 9.83
C PHE A 32 5.57 0.84 9.58
N ASN A 33 4.66 0.37 10.43
CA ASN A 33 4.02 -0.93 10.23
C ASN A 33 2.78 -0.78 9.33
N PHE A 34 2.52 -1.75 8.46
CA PHE A 34 1.33 -1.75 7.60
C PHE A 34 0.01 -1.64 8.40
N SER A 35 0.00 -2.19 9.61
CA SER A 35 -1.10 -2.08 10.58
C SER A 35 -1.43 -0.62 10.93
N GLU A 36 -0.45 0.30 10.94
CA GLU A 36 -0.68 1.74 11.16
C GLU A 36 -1.46 2.39 10.01
N LEU A 37 -1.29 1.88 8.78
CA LEU A 37 -2.01 2.37 7.61
C LEU A 37 -3.44 1.81 7.54
N THR A 38 -3.66 0.59 8.05
CA THR A 38 -4.95 -0.12 7.91
C THR A 38 -5.78 -0.23 9.19
N GLY A 39 -5.24 0.13 10.35
CA GLY A 39 -5.87 -0.11 11.66
C GLY A 39 -7.26 0.52 11.83
N ASN A 40 -7.54 1.61 11.12
CA ASN A 40 -8.83 2.31 11.15
C ASN A 40 -9.74 2.00 9.94
N ILE A 41 -9.31 1.10 9.05
CA ILE A 41 -10.02 0.79 7.81
C ILE A 41 -10.98 -0.39 8.05
N ASN A 42 -12.28 -0.13 7.99
CA ASN A 42 -13.31 -1.17 8.10
C ASN A 42 -13.63 -1.87 6.77
N ASN A 43 -13.13 -1.36 5.64
CA ASN A 43 -13.42 -1.89 4.31
C ASN A 43 -12.31 -2.83 3.82
N ARG A 44 -12.61 -4.13 3.67
CA ARG A 44 -11.68 -5.13 3.15
C ARG A 44 -11.11 -4.78 1.77
N THR A 45 -11.89 -4.12 0.91
CA THR A 45 -11.41 -3.68 -0.42
C THR A 45 -10.29 -2.65 -0.28
N GLU A 46 -10.41 -1.74 0.68
CA GLU A 46 -9.43 -0.69 0.90
C GLU A 46 -8.14 -1.26 1.52
N ILE A 47 -8.24 -2.28 2.39
CA ILE A 47 -7.08 -3.04 2.89
C ILE A 47 -6.34 -3.71 1.71
N ILE A 48 -7.08 -4.39 0.82
CA ILE A 48 -6.50 -5.05 -0.37
C ILE A 48 -5.81 -4.03 -1.27
N VAL A 49 -6.44 -2.88 -1.53
CA VAL A 49 -5.84 -1.81 -2.35
C VAL A 49 -4.59 -1.23 -1.70
N SER A 50 -4.59 -1.06 -0.38
CA SER A 50 -3.41 -0.59 0.37
C SER A 50 -2.25 -1.58 0.26
N PHE A 51 -2.54 -2.88 0.36
CA PHE A 51 -1.55 -3.94 0.20
C PHE A 51 -0.99 -3.97 -1.24
N LEU A 52 -1.84 -3.83 -2.25
CA LEU A 52 -1.39 -3.72 -3.65
C LEU A 52 -0.51 -2.49 -3.88
N GLY A 53 -0.81 -1.36 -3.22
CA GLY A 53 0.02 -0.16 -3.23
C GLY A 53 1.43 -0.40 -2.67
N LEU A 54 1.55 -1.17 -1.58
CA LEU A 54 2.86 -1.59 -1.05
C LEU A 54 3.63 -2.46 -2.04
N LEU A 55 2.97 -3.46 -2.64
CA LEU A 55 3.63 -4.37 -3.59
C LEU A 55 4.12 -3.63 -4.84
N GLU A 56 3.36 -2.65 -5.33
CA GLU A 56 3.77 -1.85 -6.48
C GLU A 56 5.00 -0.98 -6.15
N LEU A 57 5.04 -0.35 -4.96
CA LEU A 57 6.21 0.43 -4.53
C LEU A 57 7.44 -0.44 -4.29
N ALA A 58 7.27 -1.62 -3.71
CA ALA A 58 8.35 -2.58 -3.53
C ALA A 58 8.91 -3.05 -4.88
N LYS A 59 8.02 -3.33 -5.85
CA LYS A 59 8.39 -3.67 -7.23
C LYS A 59 9.17 -2.54 -7.92
N GLN A 60 8.81 -1.29 -7.65
CA GLN A 60 9.52 -0.10 -8.15
C GLN A 60 10.83 0.21 -7.41
N ARG A 61 11.16 -0.57 -6.37
CA ARG A 61 12.34 -0.38 -5.50
C ARG A 61 12.35 0.97 -4.78
N GLU A 62 11.19 1.51 -4.45
CA GLU A 62 11.08 2.71 -3.62
C GLU A 62 11.08 2.41 -2.11
N ILE A 63 10.64 1.20 -1.75
CA ILE A 63 10.52 0.75 -0.37
C ILE A 63 11.06 -0.68 -0.20
N ILE A 64 11.43 -1.00 1.04
CA ILE A 64 11.76 -2.33 1.52
C ILE A 64 10.62 -2.79 2.44
N LEU A 65 10.20 -4.04 2.27
CA LEU A 65 9.19 -4.69 3.10
C LEU A 65 9.86 -5.83 3.87
N GLU A 66 9.65 -5.87 5.18
CA GLU A 66 10.11 -6.97 6.03
C GLU A 66 8.94 -7.59 6.80
N GLN A 67 8.88 -8.93 6.82
CA GLN A 67 7.87 -9.69 7.54
C GLN A 67 8.52 -10.92 8.17
N VAL A 68 8.48 -11.01 9.50
CA VAL A 68 9.19 -12.05 10.28
C VAL A 68 8.48 -13.40 10.24
N SER A 69 7.15 -13.40 10.15
CA SER A 69 6.33 -14.62 10.14
C SER A 69 5.17 -14.50 9.17
N VAL A 70 4.67 -15.64 8.70
CA VAL A 70 3.50 -15.67 7.80
C VAL A 70 2.30 -15.06 8.53
N PHE A 71 1.62 -14.11 7.88
CA PHE A 71 0.54 -13.30 8.47
C PHE A 71 0.97 -12.41 9.64
N GLY A 72 2.27 -12.31 9.91
CA GLY A 72 2.83 -11.37 10.86
C GLY A 72 2.81 -9.94 10.34
N GLU A 73 3.26 -9.04 11.18
CA GLU A 73 3.34 -7.62 10.85
C GLU A 73 4.32 -7.37 9.70
N ILE A 74 3.98 -6.39 8.84
CA ILE A 74 4.80 -5.98 7.71
C ILE A 74 5.37 -4.62 8.04
N GLU A 75 6.68 -4.55 8.25
CA GLU A 75 7.38 -3.28 8.40
C GLU A 75 7.71 -2.73 7.00
N VAL A 76 7.45 -1.44 6.83
CA VAL A 76 7.70 -0.69 5.61
C VAL A 76 8.81 0.32 5.88
N ARG A 77 9.87 0.28 5.07
CA ARG A 77 10.98 1.23 5.16
C ARG A 77 11.31 1.82 3.80
N LYS A 78 11.87 3.02 3.79
CA LYS A 78 12.44 3.59 2.57
C LYS A 78 13.75 2.85 2.22
N PHE A 79 14.02 2.71 0.93
CA PHE A 79 15.37 2.35 0.45
C PHE A 79 16.42 3.37 0.90
#